data_AF-A0A2V4CK71-F1
#
_entry.id   AF-A0A2V4CK71-F1
#
_cell.length_a   1.000
_cell.length_b   1.000
_cell.length_c   1.000
_cell.angle_alpha   90.00
_cell.angle_beta   90.00
_cell.angle_gamma   90.00
#
_symmetry.space_group_name_H-M   'P 1'
#
loop_
_entity.id
_entity.type
_entity.pdbx_description
1 polymer ?
#
loop_
_entity_poly.entity_id
_entity_poly.type
_entity_poly.pdbx_seq_one_letter_code
_entity_poly.pdbx_strand_id
1 'polypeptide(L)'
;MAPQTDGTTKSVVMDQAIQPGDGGVGVSVEAQVFRQLTGRLYGFANGYYLFNPKESNGTFKSAPKAGLEGYEIYASPDQYFARAGVSAAIDKKENFNVSLAGRIEGIPAYDAFGGQVAYRRPGYVIAVEYGFSYHVGKHNFSLFIPYNIVKNRIQSAADIASENLQNSVITDPSKKVHVQGDAAFADYSVNIGYSYRFSLGKKVKVTMPN
;
A
#
# COMPACT_ATOMS: atom_id res chain seq x y z
N MET A 1 -21.17 8.39 -17.36
CA MET A 1 -22.35 7.49 -17.46
C MET A 1 -21.86 6.07 -17.58
N ALA A 2 -22.49 5.12 -16.86
CA ALA A 2 -22.17 3.70 -16.96
C ALA A 2 -23.19 2.98 -17.85
N PRO A 3 -22.75 2.19 -18.84
CA PRO A 3 -23.65 1.35 -19.64
C PRO A 3 -24.31 0.28 -18.77
N GLN A 4 -25.56 -0.03 -19.07
CA GLN A 4 -26.38 -1.00 -18.37
C GLN A 4 -26.72 -2.18 -19.29
N THR A 5 -27.08 -3.33 -18.70
CA THR A 5 -27.45 -4.55 -19.46
C THR A 5 -28.73 -4.40 -20.27
N ASP A 6 -29.57 -3.41 -19.95
CA ASP A 6 -30.77 -3.03 -20.69
C ASP A 6 -30.50 -2.09 -21.89
N GLY A 7 -29.23 -1.82 -22.20
CA GLY A 7 -28.81 -0.93 -23.28
C GLY A 7 -28.91 0.57 -22.94
N THR A 8 -29.35 0.92 -21.72
CA THR A 8 -29.37 2.31 -21.26
C THR A 8 -28.03 2.74 -20.70
N THR A 9 -27.86 4.06 -20.52
CA THR A 9 -26.74 4.64 -19.79
C THR A 9 -27.26 5.38 -18.58
N LYS A 10 -26.67 5.11 -17.40
CA LYS A 10 -27.06 5.78 -16.16
C LYS A 10 -25.93 6.65 -15.65
N SER A 11 -26.28 7.81 -15.11
CA SER A 11 -25.35 8.58 -14.28
C SER A 11 -25.24 7.87 -12.94
N VAL A 12 -24.11 7.21 -12.71
CA VAL A 12 -23.81 6.50 -11.48
C VAL A 12 -22.49 6.99 -10.92
N VAL A 13 -22.35 6.84 -9.63
CA VAL A 13 -21.08 7.00 -8.94
C VAL A 13 -20.15 5.85 -9.34
N MET A 14 -18.90 6.16 -9.66
CA MET A 14 -17.90 5.19 -10.10
C MET A 14 -17.12 4.65 -8.90
N ASP A 15 -16.86 3.34 -8.89
CA ASP A 15 -16.07 2.71 -7.82
C ASP A 15 -14.63 3.23 -7.83
N GLN A 16 -14.02 3.37 -6.65
CA GLN A 16 -12.63 3.76 -6.50
C GLN A 16 -11.66 2.85 -7.26
N ALA A 17 -11.99 1.57 -7.44
CA ALA A 17 -11.14 0.59 -8.12
C ALA A 17 -10.87 0.90 -9.61
N ILE A 18 -11.71 1.74 -10.25
CA ILE A 18 -11.52 2.17 -11.65
C ILE A 18 -10.96 3.59 -11.76
N GLN A 19 -10.71 4.26 -10.64
CA GLN A 19 -10.09 5.58 -10.65
C GLN A 19 -8.57 5.44 -10.88
N PRO A 20 -7.96 6.29 -11.72
CA PRO A 20 -6.53 6.20 -12.04
C PRO A 20 -5.62 6.56 -10.85
N GLY A 21 -6.19 7.18 -9.80
CA GLY A 21 -5.49 7.56 -8.58
C GLY A 21 -6.43 8.30 -7.62
N ASP A 22 -5.89 8.72 -6.48
CA ASP A 22 -6.62 9.44 -5.44
C ASP A 22 -6.64 10.97 -5.65
N GLY A 23 -6.08 11.49 -6.76
CA GLY A 23 -6.07 12.92 -7.08
C GLY A 23 -5.40 13.83 -6.05
N GLY A 24 -4.60 13.26 -5.13
CA GLY A 24 -3.83 13.96 -4.12
C GLY A 24 -2.40 14.23 -4.57
N VAL A 25 -1.73 15.16 -3.88
CA VAL A 25 -0.27 15.31 -3.94
C VAL A 25 0.27 14.78 -2.62
N GLY A 26 1.03 13.69 -2.67
CA GLY A 26 1.60 13.05 -1.50
C GLY A 26 3.10 13.32 -1.33
N VAL A 27 3.57 13.20 -0.10
CA VAL A 27 4.99 13.26 0.27
C VAL A 27 5.37 11.93 0.91
N SER A 28 6.34 11.21 0.35
CA SER A 28 6.85 9.97 0.95
C SER A 28 8.12 10.21 1.75
N VAL A 29 8.22 9.54 2.90
CA VAL A 29 9.48 9.35 3.64
C VAL A 29 9.86 7.89 3.53
N GLU A 30 11.08 7.64 3.04
CA GLU A 30 11.56 6.29 2.75
C GLU A 30 12.86 6.01 3.49
N ALA A 31 12.99 4.79 3.99
CA ALA A 31 14.20 4.31 4.62
C ALA A 31 14.61 2.98 4.00
N GLN A 32 15.91 2.82 3.72
CA GLN A 32 16.49 1.58 3.25
C GLN A 32 17.80 1.31 3.98
N VAL A 33 17.92 0.11 4.53
CA VAL A 33 19.09 -0.38 5.27
C VAL A 33 19.48 -1.72 4.68
N PHE A 34 20.77 -1.89 4.42
CA PHE A 34 21.35 -3.13 3.95
C PHE A 34 22.68 -3.36 4.64
N ARG A 35 22.88 -4.56 5.20
CA ARG A 35 24.10 -4.90 5.94
C ARG A 35 24.49 -6.35 5.72
N GLN A 36 25.76 -6.58 5.44
CA GLN A 36 26.33 -7.92 5.46
C GLN A 36 26.38 -8.44 6.90
N LEU A 37 25.79 -9.61 7.15
CA LEU A 37 25.76 -10.25 8.46
C LEU A 37 26.95 -11.18 8.62
N THR A 38 27.10 -12.13 7.70
CA THR A 38 28.21 -13.08 7.68
C THR A 38 28.35 -13.72 6.31
N GLY A 39 29.58 -13.86 5.80
CA GLY A 39 29.84 -14.47 4.51
C GLY A 39 28.93 -13.90 3.41
N ARG A 40 28.02 -14.73 2.89
CA ARG A 40 27.07 -14.39 1.81
C ARG A 40 25.67 -14.04 2.30
N LEU A 41 25.47 -13.93 3.61
CA LEU A 41 24.21 -13.58 4.24
C LEU A 41 24.15 -12.08 4.52
N TYR A 42 23.09 -11.44 4.06
CA TYR A 42 22.82 -10.03 4.18
C TYR A 42 21.48 -9.82 4.88
N GLY A 43 21.43 -8.88 5.81
CA GLY A 43 20.20 -8.38 6.41
C GLY A 43 19.76 -7.11 5.68
N PHE A 44 18.47 -6.95 5.50
CA PHE A 44 17.90 -5.74 4.91
C PHE A 44 16.62 -5.32 5.61
N ALA A 45 16.34 -4.02 5.53
CA ALA A 45 15.06 -3.44 5.89
C ALA A 45 14.78 -2.29 4.92
N ASN A 46 13.55 -2.18 4.44
CA ASN A 46 13.12 -1.03 3.65
C ASN A 46 11.64 -0.75 3.87
N GLY A 47 11.27 0.52 3.86
CA GLY A 47 9.88 0.92 4.03
C GLY A 47 9.68 2.37 3.68
N TYR A 48 8.41 2.73 3.50
CA TYR A 48 7.97 4.09 3.31
C TYR A 48 6.69 4.37 4.08
N TYR A 49 6.48 5.65 4.36
CA TYR A 49 5.19 6.21 4.72
C TYR A 49 4.88 7.35 3.74
N LEU A 50 3.74 7.26 3.07
CA LEU A 50 3.19 8.26 2.17
C LEU A 50 2.18 9.11 2.94
N PHE A 51 2.51 10.38 3.12
CA PHE A 51 1.63 11.39 3.65
C PHE A 51 0.83 12.04 2.53
N ASN A 52 -0.48 12.07 2.65
CA ASN A 52 -1.41 12.77 1.76
C ASN A 52 -2.10 13.91 2.54
N PRO A 53 -1.64 15.17 2.37
CA PRO A 53 -2.24 16.32 3.05
C PRO A 53 -3.67 16.64 2.60
N LYS A 54 -4.09 16.14 1.43
CA LYS A 54 -5.43 16.37 0.87
C LYS A 54 -6.39 15.35 1.49
N GLU A 55 -7.50 15.81 2.05
CA GLU A 55 -8.50 14.93 2.68
C GLU A 55 -9.27 14.06 1.67
N SER A 56 -9.69 14.65 0.55
CA SER A 56 -10.56 13.96 -0.41
C SER A 56 -10.22 14.26 -1.87
N ASN A 57 -10.61 13.34 -2.74
CA ASN A 57 -10.43 13.47 -4.17
C ASN A 57 -11.61 14.19 -4.87
N GLY A 58 -12.67 14.51 -4.12
CA GLY A 58 -13.88 15.19 -4.61
C GLY A 58 -14.84 14.29 -5.39
N THR A 59 -14.51 13.01 -5.60
CA THR A 59 -15.41 12.06 -6.26
C THR A 59 -16.35 11.45 -5.22
N PHE A 60 -17.65 11.50 -5.51
CA PHE A 60 -18.64 10.86 -4.67
C PHE A 60 -18.45 9.34 -4.68
N LYS A 61 -18.83 8.70 -3.59
CA LYS A 61 -18.93 7.24 -3.36
C LYS A 61 -20.40 6.83 -3.18
N SER A 62 -21.22 7.72 -2.61
CA SER A 62 -22.66 7.49 -2.42
C SER A 62 -23.42 8.83 -2.41
N ALA A 63 -24.74 8.77 -2.30
CA ALA A 63 -25.53 9.96 -1.98
C ALA A 63 -25.20 10.44 -0.54
N PRO A 64 -25.29 11.75 -0.26
CA PRO A 64 -25.16 12.28 1.09
C PRO A 64 -26.19 11.67 2.04
N LYS A 65 -25.80 11.47 3.30
CA LYS A 65 -26.67 10.98 4.36
C LYS A 65 -26.57 11.93 5.55
N ALA A 66 -27.73 12.34 6.09
CA ALA A 66 -27.80 13.22 7.24
C ALA A 66 -27.03 12.63 8.44
N GLY A 67 -26.16 13.45 9.04
CA GLY A 67 -25.29 13.06 10.15
C GLY A 67 -24.02 12.30 9.75
N LEU A 68 -23.76 12.14 8.45
CA LEU A 68 -22.54 11.53 7.89
C LEU A 68 -21.97 12.35 6.72
N GLU A 69 -22.16 13.67 6.76
CA GLU A 69 -21.69 14.60 5.74
C GLU A 69 -20.16 14.51 5.55
N GLY A 70 -19.71 14.45 4.29
CA GLY A 70 -18.31 14.26 3.88
C GLY A 70 -17.90 12.80 3.71
N TYR A 71 -18.51 11.85 4.42
CA TYR A 71 -18.24 10.41 4.24
C TYR A 71 -18.89 9.80 2.98
N GLU A 72 -19.58 10.61 2.19
CA GLU A 72 -20.05 10.26 0.85
C GLU A 72 -19.02 10.52 -0.25
N ILE A 73 -17.83 11.05 0.07
CA ILE A 73 -16.75 11.38 -0.89
C ILE A 73 -15.54 10.48 -0.63
N TYR A 74 -14.85 10.05 -1.68
CA TYR A 74 -13.62 9.25 -1.54
C TYR A 74 -12.45 10.08 -0.98
N ALA A 75 -11.78 9.50 0.02
CA ALA A 75 -10.59 10.07 0.65
C ALA A 75 -9.34 9.92 -0.24
N SER A 76 -8.34 10.75 0.03
CA SER A 76 -6.96 10.56 -0.43
C SER A 76 -6.10 10.15 0.77
N PRO A 77 -6.12 8.86 1.19
CA PRO A 77 -5.58 8.47 2.48
C PRO A 77 -4.05 8.31 2.46
N ASP A 78 -3.44 8.42 3.63
CA ASP A 78 -2.05 8.02 3.86
C ASP A 78 -1.85 6.52 3.54
N GLN A 79 -0.62 6.13 3.21
CA GLN A 79 -0.29 4.72 2.94
C GLN A 79 1.07 4.38 3.52
N TYR A 80 1.26 3.13 3.91
CA TYR A 80 2.54 2.70 4.42
C TYR A 80 2.90 1.30 3.95
N PHE A 81 4.21 1.09 3.91
CA PHE A 81 4.82 -0.16 3.52
C PHE A 81 6.11 -0.35 4.30
N ALA A 82 6.35 -1.55 4.81
CA ALA A 82 7.64 -1.90 5.36
C ALA A 82 7.92 -3.38 5.11
N ARG A 83 9.18 -3.72 4.86
CA ARG A 83 9.67 -5.08 4.85
C ARG A 83 11.05 -5.17 5.46
N ALA A 84 11.33 -6.27 6.12
CA ALA A 84 12.64 -6.58 6.67
C ALA A 84 12.90 -8.07 6.61
N GLY A 85 14.15 -8.45 6.35
CA GLY A 85 14.48 -9.83 6.10
C GLY A 85 15.96 -10.08 5.89
N VAL A 86 16.23 -11.30 5.43
CA VAL A 86 17.57 -11.75 5.09
C VAL A 86 17.62 -12.17 3.64
N SER A 87 18.78 -11.99 3.02
CA SER A 87 19.08 -12.47 1.67
C SER A 87 20.42 -13.18 1.64
N ALA A 88 20.53 -14.24 0.85
CA ALA A 88 21.75 -14.99 0.70
C ALA A 88 22.02 -15.33 -0.77
N ALA A 89 23.28 -15.17 -1.18
CA ALA A 89 23.77 -15.68 -2.45
C ALA A 89 23.99 -17.20 -2.35
N ILE A 90 23.28 -17.98 -3.17
CA ILE A 90 23.35 -19.45 -3.13
C ILE A 90 24.49 -19.96 -4.02
N ASP A 91 24.74 -19.30 -5.15
CA ASP A 91 25.74 -19.74 -6.10
C ASP A 91 27.14 -19.20 -5.75
N LYS A 92 28.18 -19.89 -6.24
CA LYS A 92 29.58 -19.48 -5.99
C LYS A 92 29.95 -18.15 -6.63
N LYS A 93 29.23 -17.74 -7.69
CA LYS A 93 29.45 -16.48 -8.42
C LYS A 93 28.59 -15.33 -7.90
N GLU A 94 27.73 -15.59 -6.92
CA GLU A 94 26.82 -14.63 -6.29
C GLU A 94 25.83 -13.96 -7.26
N ASN A 95 25.54 -14.64 -8.37
CA ASN A 95 24.57 -14.21 -9.36
C ASN A 95 23.14 -14.49 -8.91
N PHE A 96 22.93 -15.55 -8.13
CA PHE A 96 21.60 -15.99 -7.68
C PHE A 96 21.45 -15.79 -6.18
N ASN A 97 20.52 -14.89 -5.82
CA ASN A 97 20.21 -14.55 -4.45
C ASN A 97 18.78 -14.95 -4.13
N VAL A 98 18.59 -15.55 -2.95
CA VAL A 98 17.28 -15.77 -2.36
C VAL A 98 17.08 -14.84 -1.18
N SER A 99 15.84 -14.52 -0.85
CA SER A 99 15.50 -13.75 0.34
C SER A 99 14.23 -14.22 0.99
N LEU A 100 14.16 -14.03 2.30
CA LEU A 100 12.97 -14.21 3.11
C LEU A 100 12.75 -12.94 3.93
N ALA A 101 11.57 -12.33 3.83
CA ALA A 101 11.23 -11.12 4.57
C ALA A 101 9.85 -11.18 5.19
N GLY A 102 9.69 -10.53 6.34
CA GLY A 102 8.39 -10.07 6.80
C GLY A 102 8.03 -8.78 6.09
N ARG A 103 6.79 -8.67 5.62
CA ARG A 103 6.22 -7.55 4.89
C ARG A 103 4.96 -7.07 5.61
N ILE A 104 4.78 -5.76 5.73
CA ILE A 104 3.54 -5.13 6.14
C ILE A 104 3.20 -3.99 5.18
N GLU A 105 1.94 -3.90 4.79
CA GLU A 105 1.42 -2.81 3.97
C GLU A 105 0.01 -2.45 4.42
N GLY A 106 -0.37 -1.19 4.25
CA GLY A 106 -1.71 -0.79 4.65
C GLY A 106 -2.05 0.68 4.46
N ILE A 107 -3.30 0.96 4.79
CA ILE A 107 -3.92 2.29 4.84
C ILE A 107 -4.38 2.51 6.29
N PRO A 108 -3.92 3.56 6.99
CA PRO A 108 -4.33 3.83 8.35
C PRO A 108 -5.78 4.32 8.41
N ALA A 109 -6.41 4.15 9.57
CA ALA A 109 -7.78 4.64 9.81
C ALA A 109 -7.86 6.16 9.78
N TYR A 110 -6.76 6.83 10.12
CA TYR A 110 -6.64 8.27 10.18
C TYR A 110 -5.36 8.75 9.51
N ASP A 111 -5.44 9.86 8.77
CA ASP A 111 -4.26 10.50 8.20
C ASP A 111 -3.45 11.24 9.27
N ALA A 112 -2.14 11.35 9.07
CA ALA A 112 -1.25 12.12 9.93
C ALA A 112 -1.45 13.63 9.76
N PHE A 113 -1.72 14.09 8.52
CA PHE A 113 -1.88 15.51 8.19
C PHE A 113 -3.17 15.83 7.43
N GLY A 114 -3.73 14.87 6.69
CA GLY A 114 -5.01 15.02 6.01
C GLY A 114 -6.19 15.11 6.96
N GLY A 115 -7.34 15.48 6.42
CA GLY A 115 -8.61 15.45 7.14
C GLY A 115 -9.14 14.02 7.30
N GLN A 116 -10.15 13.86 8.16
CA GLN A 116 -10.69 12.54 8.55
C GLN A 116 -12.11 12.29 8.01
N VAL A 117 -12.75 13.32 7.46
CA VAL A 117 -14.15 13.33 7.05
C VAL A 117 -14.25 13.02 5.55
N ALA A 118 -13.76 11.84 5.18
CA ALA A 118 -13.88 11.28 3.85
C ALA A 118 -13.85 9.74 3.90
N TYR A 119 -14.52 9.10 2.95
CA TYR A 119 -14.62 7.65 2.88
C TYR A 119 -13.30 7.00 2.47
N ARG A 120 -12.83 6.08 3.30
CA ARG A 120 -11.64 5.26 3.06
C ARG A 120 -11.90 3.82 3.51
N ARG A 121 -11.11 2.87 2.98
CA ARG A 121 -11.13 1.46 3.41
C ARG A 121 -9.80 1.14 4.10
N PRO A 122 -9.67 1.45 5.40
CA PRO A 122 -8.41 1.27 6.10
C PRO A 122 -8.23 -0.19 6.48
N GLY A 123 -6.98 -0.63 6.49
CA GLY A 123 -6.64 -2.01 6.74
C GLY A 123 -5.18 -2.28 6.44
N TYR A 124 -4.74 -3.47 6.82
CA TYR A 124 -3.36 -3.87 6.64
C TYR A 124 -3.24 -5.35 6.29
N VAL A 125 -2.15 -5.65 5.60
CA VAL A 125 -1.73 -7.00 5.26
C VAL A 125 -0.36 -7.23 5.85
N ILE A 126 -0.19 -8.37 6.52
CA ILE A 126 1.12 -8.87 6.95
C ILE A 126 1.40 -10.14 6.16
N ALA A 127 2.56 -10.19 5.52
CA ALA A 127 2.96 -11.27 4.65
C ALA A 127 4.37 -11.76 4.96
N VAL A 128 4.63 -13.02 4.64
CA VAL A 128 5.99 -13.54 4.47
C VAL A 128 6.30 -13.52 2.99
N GLU A 129 7.37 -12.82 2.62
CA GLU A 129 7.76 -12.60 1.23
C GLU A 129 8.99 -13.44 0.89
N TYR A 130 8.82 -14.33 -0.09
CA TYR A 130 9.91 -15.06 -0.72
C TYR A 130 10.45 -14.25 -1.89
N GLY A 131 11.75 -14.04 -1.95
CA GLY A 131 12.40 -13.31 -3.03
C GLY A 131 13.46 -14.14 -3.72
N PHE A 132 13.55 -13.97 -5.03
CA PHE A 132 14.57 -14.55 -5.89
C PHE A 132 15.10 -13.45 -6.77
N SER A 133 16.42 -13.34 -6.90
CA SER A 133 17.02 -12.42 -7.87
C SER A 133 18.18 -13.08 -8.58
N TYR A 134 18.27 -12.83 -9.87
CA TYR A 134 19.30 -13.37 -10.75
C TYR A 134 19.96 -12.26 -11.54
N HIS A 135 21.26 -12.10 -11.34
CA HIS A 135 22.08 -11.08 -11.96
C HIS A 135 23.01 -11.72 -12.98
N VAL A 136 22.94 -11.28 -14.23
CA VAL A 136 23.80 -11.76 -15.32
C VAL A 136 24.29 -10.58 -16.16
N GLY A 137 25.59 -10.25 -16.01
CA GLY A 137 26.21 -9.12 -16.67
C GLY A 137 25.56 -7.80 -16.26
N LYS A 138 24.82 -7.17 -17.19
CA LYS A 138 24.10 -5.91 -16.97
C LYS A 138 22.60 -6.11 -16.68
N HIS A 139 22.13 -7.35 -16.70
CA HIS A 139 20.73 -7.70 -16.51
C HIS A 139 20.52 -8.16 -15.07
N ASN A 140 19.41 -7.73 -14.47
CA ASN A 140 18.94 -8.23 -13.20
C ASN A 140 17.45 -8.56 -13.30
N PHE A 141 17.10 -9.77 -12.90
CA PHE A 141 15.75 -10.30 -12.82
C PHE A 141 15.39 -10.50 -11.36
N SER A 142 14.20 -10.10 -10.96
CA SER A 142 13.71 -10.29 -9.59
C SER A 142 12.29 -10.86 -9.58
N LEU A 143 12.03 -11.77 -8.65
CA LEU A 143 10.72 -12.35 -8.38
C LEU A 143 10.46 -12.25 -6.88
N PHE A 144 9.38 -11.59 -6.48
CA PHE A 144 8.92 -11.55 -5.09
C PHE A 144 7.51 -12.11 -4.98
N ILE A 145 7.33 -13.03 -4.04
CA ILE A 145 6.10 -13.78 -3.80
C ILE A 145 5.70 -13.59 -2.33
N PRO A 146 4.93 -12.53 -2.00
CA PRO A 146 4.29 -12.39 -0.70
C PRO A 146 3.21 -13.46 -0.49
N TYR A 147 3.30 -14.16 0.64
CA TYR A 147 2.26 -15.01 1.19
C TYR A 147 1.60 -14.30 2.37
N ASN A 148 0.35 -13.88 2.17
CA ASN A 148 -0.42 -13.10 3.14
C ASN A 148 -0.85 -13.97 4.32
N ILE A 149 -0.40 -13.63 5.53
CA ILE A 149 -0.72 -14.34 6.77
C ILE A 149 -1.86 -13.64 7.50
N VAL A 150 -1.84 -12.30 7.53
CA VAL A 150 -2.88 -11.49 8.14
C VAL A 150 -3.44 -10.56 7.07
N LYS A 151 -4.76 -10.50 7.00
CA LYS A 151 -5.51 -9.55 6.18
C LYS A 151 -6.61 -8.99 7.08
N ASN A 152 -6.49 -7.74 7.49
CA ASN A 152 -7.42 -7.16 8.45
C ASN A 152 -7.90 -5.79 8.01
N ARG A 153 -9.21 -5.62 7.89
CA ARG A 153 -9.84 -4.30 7.75
C ARG A 153 -10.04 -3.73 9.15
N ILE A 154 -9.65 -2.48 9.36
CA ILE A 154 -9.91 -1.79 10.62
C ILE A 154 -11.11 -0.85 10.47
N GLN A 155 -11.66 -0.41 11.61
CA GLN A 155 -12.78 0.52 11.62
C GLN A 155 -12.32 1.89 11.09
N SER A 156 -13.05 2.45 10.13
CA SER A 156 -12.78 3.78 9.60
C SER A 156 -13.46 4.88 10.42
N ALA A 157 -13.05 6.13 10.23
CA ALA A 157 -13.76 7.29 10.79
C ALA A 157 -15.25 7.30 10.38
N ALA A 158 -15.56 6.91 9.13
CA ALA A 158 -16.93 6.79 8.63
C ALA A 158 -17.74 5.69 9.36
N ASP A 159 -17.10 4.54 9.64
CA ASP A 159 -17.72 3.45 10.37
C ASP A 159 -18.04 3.87 11.81
N ILE A 160 -17.09 4.51 12.50
CA ILE A 160 -17.27 5.03 13.86
C ILE A 160 -18.38 6.09 13.90
N ALA A 161 -18.41 7.01 12.93
CA ALA A 161 -19.47 8.02 12.86
C ALA A 161 -20.85 7.37 12.65
N SER A 162 -20.94 6.37 11.77
CA SER A 162 -22.18 5.62 11.54
C SER A 162 -22.60 4.81 12.77
N GLU A 163 -21.66 4.20 13.47
CA GLU A 163 -21.90 3.49 14.72
C GLU A 163 -22.45 4.41 15.79
N ASN A 164 -21.78 5.55 16.03
CA ASN A 164 -22.21 6.54 17.01
C ASN A 164 -23.61 7.07 16.69
N LEU A 165 -23.89 7.36 15.41
CA LEU A 165 -25.20 7.83 14.97
C LEU A 165 -26.29 6.78 15.23
N GLN A 166 -26.05 5.50 14.90
CA GLN A 166 -27.01 4.43 15.13
C GLN A 166 -27.22 4.16 16.63
N ASN A 167 -26.14 4.15 17.42
CA ASN A 167 -26.19 3.89 18.84
C ASN A 167 -26.78 5.06 19.65
N SER A 168 -26.80 6.28 19.11
CA SER A 168 -27.36 7.47 19.78
C SER A 168 -28.85 7.36 20.13
N VAL A 169 -29.60 6.57 19.36
CA VAL A 169 -31.04 6.34 19.56
C VAL A 169 -31.35 5.02 20.29
N ILE A 170 -30.33 4.25 20.67
CA ILE A 170 -30.48 2.95 21.32
C ILE A 170 -30.30 3.12 22.83
N THR A 171 -31.39 2.96 23.57
CA THR A 171 -31.38 3.10 25.05
C THR A 171 -30.89 1.84 25.78
N ASP A 172 -31.02 0.67 25.16
CA ASP A 172 -30.61 -0.62 25.75
C ASP A 172 -29.15 -0.94 25.36
N PRO A 173 -28.21 -0.98 26.31
CA PRO A 173 -26.80 -1.24 26.02
C PRO A 173 -26.54 -2.59 25.32
N SER A 174 -27.41 -3.58 25.53
CA SER A 174 -27.28 -4.90 24.90
C SER A 174 -27.59 -4.92 23.40
N LYS A 175 -28.21 -3.84 22.89
CA LYS A 175 -28.62 -3.69 21.48
C LYS A 175 -27.72 -2.77 20.68
N LYS A 176 -26.62 -2.27 21.28
CA LYS A 176 -25.65 -1.45 20.55
C LYS A 176 -25.06 -2.25 19.38
N VAL A 177 -24.93 -1.57 18.25
CA VAL A 177 -24.37 -2.15 17.03
C VAL A 177 -22.91 -1.77 16.91
N HIS A 178 -22.10 -2.67 16.34
CA HIS A 178 -20.76 -2.38 15.84
C HIS A 178 -20.84 -2.21 14.33
N VAL A 179 -20.30 -1.11 13.80
CA VAL A 179 -20.28 -0.85 12.36
C VAL A 179 -18.86 -1.03 11.83
N GLN A 180 -18.71 -1.90 10.84
CA GLN A 180 -17.45 -2.09 10.12
C GLN A 180 -17.79 -2.59 8.71
N GLY A 181 -17.31 -1.90 7.69
CA GLY A 181 -17.58 -2.31 6.32
C GLY A 181 -16.69 -3.45 5.80
N ASP A 182 -16.69 -3.64 4.49
CA ASP A 182 -15.94 -4.62 3.71
C ASP A 182 -14.54 -4.17 3.20
N ALA A 183 -13.57 -5.09 3.14
CA ALA A 183 -12.35 -4.88 2.37
C ALA A 183 -12.07 -6.11 1.51
N ALA A 184 -11.63 -5.86 0.28
CA ALA A 184 -11.06 -6.89 -0.58
C ALA A 184 -9.54 -6.81 -0.50
N PHE A 185 -8.92 -7.91 -0.13
CA PHE A 185 -7.47 -8.08 -0.13
C PHE A 185 -7.12 -9.13 -1.18
N ALA A 186 -6.04 -8.91 -1.93
CA ALA A 186 -5.57 -9.92 -2.88
C ALA A 186 -5.17 -11.20 -2.14
N ASP A 187 -5.62 -12.35 -2.65
CA ASP A 187 -5.21 -13.65 -2.09
C ASP A 187 -3.75 -13.97 -2.43
N TYR A 188 -3.31 -13.54 -3.62
CA TYR A 188 -1.94 -13.71 -4.10
C TYR A 188 -1.49 -12.45 -4.82
N SER A 189 -0.23 -12.07 -4.59
CA SER A 189 0.47 -11.05 -5.36
C SER A 189 1.83 -11.60 -5.77
N VAL A 190 2.21 -11.39 -7.02
CA VAL A 190 3.50 -11.84 -7.57
C VAL A 190 4.12 -10.66 -8.30
N ASN A 191 5.34 -10.30 -7.91
CA ASN A 191 6.04 -9.16 -8.47
C ASN A 191 7.23 -9.66 -9.28
N ILE A 192 7.23 -9.35 -10.58
CA ILE A 192 8.31 -9.70 -11.51
C ILE A 192 8.98 -8.39 -11.95
N GLY A 193 10.30 -8.32 -11.80
CA GLY A 193 11.10 -7.16 -12.15
C GLY A 193 12.21 -7.51 -13.12
N TYR A 194 12.46 -6.60 -14.05
CA TYR A 194 13.62 -6.61 -14.93
C TYR A 194 14.30 -5.24 -14.89
N SER A 195 15.61 -5.25 -14.73
CA SER A 195 16.42 -4.02 -14.77
C SER A 195 17.67 -4.22 -15.61
N TYR A 196 18.04 -3.18 -16.35
CA TYR A 196 19.23 -3.14 -17.18
C TYR A 196 20.13 -1.98 -16.76
N ARG A 197 21.39 -2.27 -16.45
CA ARG A 197 22.36 -1.26 -16.06
C ARG A 197 23.09 -0.69 -17.28
N PHE A 198 22.84 0.58 -17.59
CA PHE A 198 23.66 1.34 -18.53
C PHE A 198 25.02 1.67 -17.89
N SER A 199 26.11 1.25 -18.54
CA SER A 199 27.47 1.61 -18.12
C SER A 199 27.97 2.70 -19.06
N LEU A 200 27.78 3.97 -18.68
CA LEU A 200 28.43 5.09 -19.35
C LEU A 200 29.91 5.10 -18.96
N GLY A 201 30.73 4.45 -19.79
CA GLY A 201 32.18 4.40 -19.60
C GLY A 201 32.81 5.76 -19.87
N LYS A 202 33.01 6.58 -18.84
CA LYS A 202 34.16 7.50 -18.79
C LYS A 202 34.91 7.25 -17.49
N LYS A 203 36.04 6.56 -17.59
CA LYS A 203 37.03 6.54 -16.52
C LYS A 203 37.57 7.97 -16.36
N VAL A 204 37.16 8.68 -15.32
CA VAL A 204 37.84 9.92 -14.92
C VAL A 204 39.20 9.50 -14.39
N LYS A 205 40.25 9.66 -15.20
CA LYS A 205 41.62 9.60 -14.71
C LYS A 205 41.85 10.84 -13.87
N VAL A 206 41.85 10.68 -12.56
CA VAL A 206 42.36 11.70 -11.65
C VAL A 206 43.88 11.57 -11.68
N THR A 207 44.54 12.45 -12.43
CA THR A 207 46.00 12.60 -12.35
C THR A 207 46.27 13.47 -11.13
N MET A 208 46.91 12.92 -10.11
CA MET A 208 47.43 13.72 -9.00
C MET A 208 48.70 14.45 -9.46
N PRO A 209 48.81 15.78 -9.28
CA PRO A 209 50.07 16.48 -9.46
C PRO A 209 51.06 16.07 -8.36
N ASN A 210 52.31 15.84 -8.74
CA ASN A 210 53.44 15.59 -7.83
C ASN A 210 53.77 16.81 -6.99
#